data_AF-A0A843DH09-F1
#
_entry.id   AF-A0A843DH09-F1
#
_cell.length_a   1.000
_cell.length_b   1.000
_cell.length_c   1.000
_cell.angle_alpha   90.00
_cell.angle_beta   90.00
_cell.angle_gamma   90.00
#
_symmetry.space_group_name_H-M   'P 1'
#
loop_
_entity.id
_entity.type
_entity.pdbx_description
1 polymer ?
#
loop_
_entity_poly.entity_id
_entity_poly.type
_entity_poly.pdbx_seq_one_letter_code
_entity_poly.pdbx_strand_id
1 'polypeptide(L)'
;PFVDISGTYDPIRMQPVIELAGMHLKEDFIYHALVPAGAEHKMLMGAPYEPKIYAAVAGVTSVRDVYLTKGGAGYFHAVVQIQKMTEGDGKNAIMAAFAAHTSLKHVVVVDPDINIYSPEDVEFAVATRVRADEDVMIISGVRGSSLDPCRIGDGLNVKAGVDATIPLGFEDEFIRADWQNNKEE
;
A
#
# COMPACT_ATOMS: atom_id res chain seq x y z
N PRO A 1 20.43 19.22 0.76
CA PRO A 1 19.67 17.97 0.49
C PRO A 1 18.39 18.01 1.32
N PHE A 2 17.25 17.67 0.72
CA PHE A 2 15.96 17.64 1.41
C PHE A 2 15.61 16.22 1.86
N VAL A 3 14.64 16.11 2.77
CA VAL A 3 14.14 14.82 3.25
C VAL A 3 12.99 14.36 2.35
N ASP A 4 13.05 13.10 1.92
CA ASP A 4 12.04 12.42 1.12
C ASP A 4 10.94 11.75 2.00
N ILE A 5 9.82 11.29 1.41
CA ILE A 5 8.77 10.52 2.10
C ILE A 5 9.27 9.31 2.90
N SER A 6 10.36 8.69 2.45
CA SER A 6 11.03 7.60 3.14
C SER A 6 11.68 8.03 4.46
N GLY A 7 11.82 9.34 4.71
CA GLY A 7 12.58 9.88 5.83
C GLY A 7 14.09 9.93 5.58
N THR A 8 14.54 9.58 4.38
CA THR A 8 15.96 9.63 3.97
C THR A 8 16.29 10.91 3.21
N TYR A 9 17.58 11.21 3.06
CA TYR A 9 18.04 12.35 2.28
C TYR A 9 17.99 12.06 0.78
N ASP A 10 17.36 12.96 0.03
CA ASP A 10 17.36 12.91 -1.42
C ASP A 10 18.73 13.30 -2.00
N PRO A 11 19.23 12.61 -3.06
CA PRO A 11 20.46 12.99 -3.74
C PRO A 11 20.40 14.41 -4.31
N ILE A 12 21.55 15.09 -4.25
CA ILE A 12 21.71 16.42 -4.84
C ILE A 12 21.65 16.29 -6.37
N ARG A 13 20.78 17.10 -6.99
CA ARG A 13 20.55 17.12 -8.43
C ARG A 13 20.38 18.57 -8.89
N MET A 14 20.79 18.87 -10.12
CA MET A 14 20.50 20.17 -10.73
C MET A 14 18.99 20.30 -10.92
N GLN A 15 18.43 21.43 -10.51
CA GLN A 15 17.01 21.75 -10.64
C GLN A 15 16.85 23.04 -11.45
N PRO A 16 15.72 23.25 -12.14
CA PRO A 16 15.39 24.54 -12.74
C PRO A 16 15.40 25.66 -11.68
N VAL A 17 15.89 26.84 -12.06
CA VAL A 17 15.87 28.04 -11.21
C VAL A 17 14.62 28.85 -11.53
N ILE A 18 13.84 29.19 -10.50
CA ILE A 18 12.70 30.09 -10.61
C ILE A 18 13.16 31.49 -10.15
N GLU A 19 13.11 32.46 -11.07
CA GLU A 19 13.33 33.87 -10.75
C GLU A 19 11.99 34.55 -10.45
N LEU A 20 11.83 35.09 -9.25
CA LEU A 20 10.57 35.72 -8.81
C LEU A 20 10.50 37.18 -9.28
N ALA A 21 9.50 37.51 -10.11
CA ALA A 21 9.26 38.88 -10.58
C ALA A 21 8.45 39.74 -9.59
N GLY A 22 7.66 39.11 -8.72
CA GLY A 22 6.80 39.77 -7.75
C GLY A 22 5.88 38.77 -7.02
N MET A 23 5.20 39.21 -5.97
CA MET A 23 4.28 38.39 -5.17
C MET A 23 3.09 39.25 -4.71
N HIS A 24 1.87 38.71 -4.80
CA HIS A 24 0.66 39.36 -4.31
C HIS A 24 0.18 38.65 -3.04
N LEU A 25 -0.14 39.42 -2.01
CA LEU A 25 -0.59 38.93 -0.71
C LEU A 25 -1.86 39.68 -0.29
N LYS A 26 -2.73 39.00 0.46
CA LYS A 26 -3.82 39.64 1.20
C LYS A 26 -3.25 40.29 2.47
N GLU A 27 -3.92 41.32 3.00
CA GLU A 27 -3.74 41.75 4.38
C GLU A 27 -3.93 40.58 5.36
N ASP A 28 -3.08 40.52 6.39
CA ASP A 28 -3.03 39.45 7.40
C ASP A 28 -2.98 38.04 6.81
N PHE A 29 -2.11 37.83 5.83
CA PHE A 29 -1.95 36.52 5.18
C PHE A 29 -1.43 35.44 6.15
N ILE A 30 -1.83 34.20 5.89
CA ILE A 30 -1.32 33.01 6.58
C ILE A 30 -0.37 32.29 5.63
N TYR A 31 0.86 32.03 6.08
CA TYR A 31 1.79 31.17 5.35
C TYR A 31 1.45 29.70 5.63
N HIS A 32 0.87 29.04 4.63
CA HIS A 32 0.60 27.61 4.69
C HIS A 32 1.81 26.82 4.19
N ALA A 33 2.32 25.91 5.00
CA ALA A 33 3.39 25.00 4.62
C ALA A 33 3.20 23.64 5.29
N LEU A 34 3.76 22.61 4.66
CA LEU A 34 3.83 21.26 5.23
C LEU A 34 5.24 20.96 5.74
N VAL A 35 5.34 20.00 6.64
CA VAL A 35 6.62 19.46 7.11
C VAL A 35 7.03 18.29 6.20
N PRO A 36 8.18 18.38 5.49
CA PRO A 36 8.68 17.28 4.68
C PRO A 36 8.82 15.99 5.49
N ALA A 37 8.45 14.87 4.88
CA ALA A 37 8.38 13.53 5.49
C ALA A 37 7.44 13.40 6.72
N GLY A 38 6.74 14.47 7.09
CA GLY A 38 5.70 14.48 8.12
C GLY A 38 4.47 13.68 7.69
N ALA A 39 3.53 13.52 8.63
CA ALA A 39 2.30 12.76 8.41
C ALA A 39 1.46 13.34 7.27
N GLU A 40 1.36 14.67 7.18
CA GLU A 40 0.61 15.36 6.12
C GLU A 40 1.21 15.09 4.73
N HIS A 41 2.55 15.15 4.60
CA HIS A 41 3.23 14.84 3.34
C HIS A 41 2.93 13.41 2.87
N LYS A 42 3.06 12.43 3.77
CA LYS A 42 2.81 11.02 3.49
C LYS A 42 1.35 10.77 3.12
N MET A 43 0.43 11.37 3.88
CA MET A 43 -1.02 11.25 3.64
C MET A 43 -1.40 11.84 2.28
N LEU A 44 -0.98 13.06 1.96
CA LEU A 44 -1.34 13.73 0.71
C LEU A 44 -0.76 13.02 -0.53
N MET A 45 0.40 12.39 -0.40
CA MET A 45 0.97 11.58 -1.48
C MET A 45 0.23 10.26 -1.70
N GLY A 46 -0.22 9.60 -0.63
CA GLY A 46 -0.96 8.33 -0.70
C GLY A 46 -2.44 8.47 -1.04
N ALA A 47 -3.10 9.54 -0.57
CA ALA A 47 -4.53 9.78 -0.70
C ALA A 47 -5.13 9.57 -2.11
N PRO A 48 -4.48 9.95 -3.23
CA PRO A 48 -5.06 9.69 -4.55
C PRO A 48 -4.95 8.22 -5.00
N TYR A 49 -4.12 7.40 -4.37
CA TYR A 49 -3.84 6.03 -4.80
C TYR A 49 -4.73 4.98 -4.15
N GLU A 50 -5.11 5.12 -2.89
CA GLU A 50 -6.09 4.23 -2.23
C GLU A 50 -7.38 4.06 -3.05
N PRO A 51 -8.09 5.14 -3.47
CA PRO A 51 -9.29 5.01 -4.30
C PRO A 51 -9.01 4.48 -5.71
N LYS A 52 -7.81 4.74 -6.27
CA LYS A 52 -7.42 4.19 -7.58
C LYS A 52 -7.20 2.68 -7.53
N ILE A 53 -6.50 2.22 -6.50
CA ILE A 53 -6.29 0.79 -6.25
C ILE A 53 -7.64 0.13 -6.00
N TYR A 54 -8.48 0.73 -5.16
CA TYR A 54 -9.85 0.23 -4.91
C TYR A 54 -10.60 0.04 -6.22
N ALA A 55 -10.69 1.09 -7.06
CA ALA A 55 -11.43 1.03 -8.31
C ALA A 55 -10.87 -0.02 -9.28
N ALA A 56 -9.54 -0.19 -9.34
CA ALA A 56 -8.91 -1.21 -10.19
C ALA A 56 -9.20 -2.63 -9.69
N VAL A 57 -9.09 -2.87 -8.38
CA VAL A 57 -9.37 -4.18 -7.78
C VAL A 57 -10.85 -4.53 -7.89
N ALA A 58 -11.75 -3.55 -7.72
CA ALA A 58 -13.19 -3.70 -7.95
C ALA A 58 -13.54 -4.19 -9.36
N GLY A 59 -12.66 -3.94 -10.35
CA GLY A 59 -12.82 -4.43 -11.71
C GLY A 59 -12.51 -5.92 -11.90
N VAL A 60 -11.87 -6.57 -10.92
CA VAL A 60 -11.44 -7.98 -11.01
C VAL A 60 -11.99 -8.86 -9.88
N THR A 61 -12.33 -8.31 -8.72
CA THR A 61 -12.96 -9.04 -7.60
C THR A 61 -13.73 -8.07 -6.68
N SER A 62 -14.44 -8.60 -5.68
CA SER A 62 -15.14 -7.81 -4.67
C SER A 62 -14.17 -7.22 -3.64
N VAL A 63 -13.81 -5.95 -3.79
CA VAL A 63 -13.01 -5.21 -2.80
C VAL A 63 -13.88 -4.60 -1.71
N ARG A 64 -13.37 -4.54 -0.47
CA ARG A 64 -14.01 -3.86 0.67
C ARG A 64 -13.29 -2.59 1.07
N ASP A 65 -11.96 -2.62 1.12
CA ASP A 65 -11.18 -1.48 1.56
C ASP A 65 -9.73 -1.56 1.06
N VAL A 66 -9.04 -0.42 1.02
CA VAL A 66 -7.63 -0.31 0.63
C VAL A 66 -6.94 0.69 1.53
N TYR A 67 -5.78 0.30 2.07
CA TYR A 67 -4.99 1.15 2.94
C TYR A 67 -3.52 1.17 2.53
N LEU A 68 -2.97 2.37 2.33
CA LEU A 68 -1.54 2.58 2.20
C LEU A 68 -0.92 2.74 3.58
N THR A 69 -0.12 1.76 3.99
CA THR A 69 0.29 1.65 5.38
C THR A 69 1.26 2.76 5.78
N LYS A 70 1.13 3.24 7.02
CA LYS A 70 2.09 4.19 7.62
C LYS A 70 3.53 3.65 7.60
N GLY A 71 3.71 2.34 7.81
CA GLY A 71 5.00 1.66 7.73
C GLY A 71 5.61 1.70 6.32
N GLY A 72 4.77 1.61 5.28
CA GLY A 72 5.13 1.82 3.88
C GLY A 72 5.24 3.29 3.46
N ALA A 73 5.43 4.21 4.39
CA ALA A 73 5.46 5.66 4.17
C ALA A 73 4.19 6.24 3.51
N GLY A 74 3.05 5.55 3.59
CA GLY A 74 1.80 5.95 2.91
C GLY A 74 1.89 5.87 1.39
N TYR A 75 2.83 5.10 0.84
CA TYR A 75 3.12 5.11 -0.60
C TYR A 75 3.62 3.76 -1.15
N PHE A 76 4.53 3.10 -0.44
CA PHE A 76 5.21 1.89 -0.97
C PHE A 76 4.50 0.58 -0.65
N HIS A 77 3.61 0.55 0.34
CA HIS A 77 2.96 -0.67 0.80
C HIS A 77 1.46 -0.49 0.95
N ALA A 78 0.69 -1.36 0.29
CA ALA A 78 -0.77 -1.38 0.35
C ALA A 78 -1.24 -2.67 1.03
N VAL A 79 -2.36 -2.58 1.74
CA VAL A 79 -3.16 -3.72 2.15
C VAL A 79 -4.52 -3.57 1.46
N VAL A 80 -4.97 -4.62 0.80
CA VAL A 80 -6.22 -4.65 0.04
C VAL A 80 -7.12 -5.70 0.67
N GLN A 81 -8.28 -5.28 1.18
CA GLN A 81 -9.26 -6.18 1.76
C GLN A 81 -10.26 -6.60 0.67
N ILE A 82 -10.40 -7.90 0.44
CA ILE A 82 -11.35 -8.45 -0.55
C ILE A 82 -12.30 -9.46 0.08
N GLN A 83 -13.42 -9.70 -0.58
CA GLN A 83 -14.24 -10.88 -0.39
C GLN A 83 -13.94 -11.83 -1.56
N LYS A 84 -13.14 -12.88 -1.32
CA LYS A 84 -12.79 -13.86 -2.34
C LYS A 84 -14.06 -14.56 -2.86
N MET A 85 -14.21 -14.61 -4.18
CA MET A 85 -15.32 -15.28 -4.87
C MET A 85 -14.82 -16.46 -5.72
N THR A 86 -13.59 -16.39 -6.23
CA THR A 86 -12.95 -17.47 -6.97
C THR A 86 -11.51 -17.69 -6.55
N GLU A 87 -11.01 -18.92 -6.72
CA GLU A 87 -9.59 -19.21 -6.56
C GLU A 87 -8.79 -18.43 -7.60
N GLY A 88 -7.90 -17.55 -7.12
CA GLY A 88 -7.11 -16.62 -7.94
C GLY A 88 -7.47 -15.14 -7.79
N ASP A 89 -8.58 -14.80 -7.11
CA ASP A 89 -8.97 -13.40 -6.89
C ASP A 89 -7.88 -12.59 -6.18
N GLY A 90 -7.18 -13.19 -5.20
CA GLY A 90 -6.09 -12.50 -4.51
C GLY A 90 -4.95 -12.13 -5.46
N LYS A 91 -4.51 -13.05 -6.32
CA LYS A 91 -3.52 -12.77 -7.37
C LYS A 91 -3.99 -11.72 -8.38
N ASN A 92 -5.26 -11.75 -8.78
CA ASN A 92 -5.84 -10.73 -9.65
C ASN A 92 -5.86 -9.34 -8.98
N ALA A 93 -6.23 -9.28 -7.70
CA ALA A 93 -6.21 -8.06 -6.91
C ALA A 93 -4.79 -7.49 -6.78
N ILE A 94 -3.77 -8.34 -6.56
CA ILE A 94 -2.35 -7.93 -6.52
C ILE A 94 -1.96 -7.26 -7.85
N MET A 95 -2.25 -7.91 -8.98
CA MET A 95 -1.92 -7.36 -10.30
C MET A 95 -2.64 -6.03 -10.57
N ALA A 96 -3.93 -5.94 -10.22
CA ALA A 96 -4.72 -4.73 -10.36
C ALA A 96 -4.16 -3.58 -9.50
N ALA A 97 -3.76 -3.86 -8.26
CA ALA A 97 -3.15 -2.87 -7.38
C ALA A 97 -1.82 -2.32 -7.94
N PHE A 98 -0.96 -3.19 -8.47
CA PHE A 98 0.29 -2.77 -9.09
C PHE A 98 0.08 -1.96 -10.38
N ALA A 99 -0.94 -2.30 -11.17
CA ALA A 99 -1.30 -1.53 -12.37
C ALA A 99 -1.83 -0.14 -12.01
N ALA A 100 -2.63 -0.03 -10.95
CA ALA A 100 -3.20 1.24 -10.49
C ALA A 100 -2.18 2.18 -9.85
N HIS A 101 -1.21 1.62 -9.12
CA HIS A 101 -0.14 2.38 -8.49
C HIS A 101 1.24 1.87 -8.94
N THR A 102 1.77 2.48 -9.99
CA THR A 102 3.04 2.08 -10.62
C THR A 102 4.25 2.20 -9.68
N SER A 103 4.21 3.08 -8.67
CA SER A 103 5.26 3.21 -7.65
C SER A 103 5.10 2.27 -6.46
N LEU A 104 3.97 1.56 -6.33
CA LEU A 104 3.72 0.61 -5.25
C LEU A 104 4.76 -0.50 -5.28
N LYS A 105 5.37 -0.81 -4.14
CA LYS A 105 6.41 -1.83 -4.03
C LYS A 105 5.82 -3.16 -3.57
N HIS A 106 4.99 -3.11 -2.54
CA HIS A 106 4.45 -4.28 -1.88
C HIS A 106 2.92 -4.18 -1.74
N VAL A 107 2.22 -5.31 -1.86
CA VAL A 107 0.78 -5.40 -1.54
C VAL A 107 0.49 -6.69 -0.79
N VAL A 108 -0.34 -6.62 0.25
CA VAL A 108 -0.94 -7.80 0.89
C VAL A 108 -2.43 -7.78 0.62
N VAL A 109 -2.98 -8.89 0.14
CA VAL A 109 -4.42 -9.06 -0.04
C VAL A 109 -4.92 -9.92 1.11
N VAL A 110 -5.97 -9.47 1.80
CA VAL A 110 -6.50 -10.12 3.01
C VAL A 110 -8.02 -10.24 2.95
N ASP A 111 -8.55 -11.16 3.77
CA ASP A 111 -9.98 -11.36 3.93
C ASP A 111 -10.64 -10.25 4.78
N PRO A 112 -11.98 -10.20 4.81
CA PRO A 112 -12.70 -9.15 5.51
C PRO A 112 -12.64 -9.19 7.03
N ASP A 113 -12.22 -10.30 7.62
CA ASP A 113 -12.05 -10.45 9.06
C ASP A 113 -10.72 -9.86 9.57
N ILE A 114 -9.86 -9.41 8.65
CA ILE A 114 -8.59 -8.76 8.96
C ILE A 114 -8.76 -7.25 8.98
N ASN A 115 -8.47 -6.63 10.12
CA ASN A 115 -8.39 -5.18 10.25
C ASN A 115 -7.11 -4.65 9.59
N ILE A 116 -7.25 -4.12 8.37
CA ILE A 116 -6.13 -3.61 7.58
C ILE A 116 -5.38 -2.43 8.21
N TYR A 117 -6.01 -1.72 9.16
CA TYR A 117 -5.39 -0.61 9.87
C TYR A 117 -4.51 -1.07 11.05
N SER A 118 -4.58 -2.35 11.43
CA SER A 118 -3.76 -2.98 12.46
C SER A 118 -2.60 -3.77 11.82
N PRO A 119 -1.34 -3.33 11.97
CA PRO A 119 -0.19 -4.08 11.44
C PRO A 119 -0.11 -5.50 11.99
N GLU A 120 -0.48 -5.70 13.26
CA GLU A 120 -0.49 -7.03 13.90
C GLU A 120 -1.49 -7.98 13.25
N ASP A 121 -2.65 -7.47 12.82
CA ASP A 121 -3.70 -8.30 12.22
C ASP A 121 -3.37 -8.69 10.77
N VAL A 122 -2.72 -7.77 10.05
CA VAL A 122 -2.17 -8.07 8.72
C VAL A 122 -1.01 -9.06 8.82
N GLU A 123 -0.13 -8.91 9.81
CA GLU A 123 0.95 -9.87 10.08
C GLU A 123 0.39 -11.25 10.42
N PHE A 124 -0.67 -11.33 11.24
CA PHE A 124 -1.36 -12.58 11.53
C PHE A 124 -1.88 -13.26 10.25
N ALA A 125 -2.53 -12.51 9.36
CA ALA A 125 -3.02 -13.05 8.09
C ALA A 125 -1.85 -13.63 7.26
N VAL A 126 -0.75 -12.89 7.14
CA VAL A 126 0.44 -13.35 6.42
C VAL A 126 1.04 -14.59 7.08
N ALA A 127 1.12 -14.65 8.40
CA ALA A 127 1.76 -15.76 9.11
C ALA A 127 0.93 -17.06 9.09
N THR A 128 -0.40 -16.95 8.99
CA THR A 128 -1.30 -18.10 9.20
C THR A 128 -2.04 -18.55 7.95
N ARG A 129 -2.10 -17.72 6.89
CA ARG A 129 -2.87 -18.01 5.66
C ARG A 129 -2.01 -18.13 4.40
N VAL A 130 -0.70 -17.93 4.51
CA VAL A 130 0.21 -17.86 3.35
C VAL A 130 1.11 -19.08 3.28
N ARG A 131 1.11 -19.73 2.12
CA ARG A 131 2.16 -20.64 1.67
C ARG A 131 3.08 -19.90 0.70
N ALA A 132 4.31 -19.62 1.12
CA ALA A 132 5.19 -18.72 0.38
C ALA A 132 5.56 -19.20 -1.05
N ASP A 133 5.52 -20.49 -1.31
CA ASP A 133 5.74 -21.08 -2.63
C ASP A 133 4.57 -20.89 -3.61
N GLU A 134 3.36 -20.63 -3.09
CA GLU A 134 2.12 -20.55 -3.89
C GLU A 134 1.53 -19.13 -3.89
N ASP A 135 1.58 -18.45 -2.74
CA ASP A 135 0.81 -17.23 -2.45
C ASP A 135 1.64 -15.95 -2.53
N VAL A 136 2.96 -16.06 -2.68
CA VAL A 136 3.85 -14.91 -2.86
C VAL A 136 4.20 -14.74 -4.34
N MET A 137 3.82 -13.60 -4.91
CA MET A 137 4.17 -13.23 -6.28
C MET A 137 5.33 -12.22 -6.28
N ILE A 138 6.43 -12.60 -6.92
CA ILE A 138 7.59 -11.73 -7.13
C ILE A 138 7.67 -11.31 -8.59
N ILE A 139 7.68 -10.00 -8.84
CA ILE A 139 7.80 -9.42 -10.18
C ILE A 139 9.08 -8.59 -10.24
N SER A 140 10.10 -9.12 -10.90
CA SER A 140 11.40 -8.47 -11.05
C SER A 140 11.52 -7.65 -12.33
N GLY A 141 12.42 -6.67 -12.34
CA GLY A 141 12.73 -5.88 -13.55
C GLY A 141 11.62 -4.93 -13.99
N VAL A 142 10.74 -4.52 -13.07
CA VAL A 142 9.65 -3.58 -13.34
C VAL A 142 10.01 -2.18 -12.87
N ARG A 143 9.41 -1.15 -13.48
CA ARG A 143 9.57 0.21 -12.97
C ARG A 143 8.94 0.35 -11.58
N GLY A 144 9.68 0.98 -10.68
CA GLY A 144 9.21 1.36 -9.35
C GLY A 144 9.30 2.87 -9.13
N SER A 145 9.32 3.27 -7.86
CA SER A 145 9.55 4.67 -7.51
C SER A 145 11.03 5.06 -7.64
N SER A 146 11.29 6.28 -8.09
CA SER A 146 12.62 6.89 -7.98
C SER A 146 13.03 7.17 -6.52
N LEU A 147 12.05 7.20 -5.62
CA LEU A 147 12.22 7.46 -4.18
C LEU A 147 12.56 6.19 -3.38
N ASP A 148 12.46 5.00 -3.99
CA ASP A 148 12.82 3.76 -3.32
C ASP A 148 14.35 3.64 -3.23
N PRO A 149 14.95 3.55 -2.02
CA PRO A 149 16.39 3.41 -1.86
C PRO A 149 16.95 2.09 -2.38
N CYS A 150 16.11 1.06 -2.56
CA CYS A 150 16.51 -0.26 -3.06
C CYS A 150 16.42 -0.40 -4.59
N ARG A 151 16.06 0.64 -5.33
CA ARG A 151 15.96 0.58 -6.80
C ARG A 151 17.34 0.33 -7.43
N ILE A 152 17.36 -0.37 -8.56
CA ILE A 152 18.57 -0.64 -9.34
C ILE A 152 18.61 0.26 -10.58
N GLY A 153 19.80 0.76 -10.91
CA GLY A 153 20.06 1.49 -12.15
C GLY A 153 19.13 2.69 -12.37
N ASP A 154 18.41 2.68 -13.49
CA ASP A 154 17.54 3.74 -14.00
C ASP A 154 16.12 3.76 -13.40
N GLY A 155 15.88 3.02 -12.30
CA GLY A 155 14.58 2.98 -11.61
C GLY A 155 13.84 1.66 -11.73
N LEU A 156 14.53 0.60 -12.15
CA LEU A 156 14.03 -0.77 -12.05
C LEU A 156 13.97 -1.21 -10.59
N ASN A 157 13.00 -2.05 -10.29
CA ASN A 157 12.68 -2.50 -8.96
C ASN A 157 12.11 -3.93 -9.01
N VAL A 158 11.84 -4.46 -7.82
CA VAL A 158 11.14 -5.72 -7.61
C VAL A 158 9.88 -5.41 -6.83
N LYS A 159 8.74 -5.91 -7.32
CA LYS A 159 7.46 -5.84 -6.61
C LYS A 159 7.16 -7.19 -5.98
N ALA A 160 6.56 -7.18 -4.80
CA ALA A 160 6.15 -8.38 -4.08
C ALA A 160 4.68 -8.27 -3.66
N GLY A 161 3.86 -9.20 -4.10
CA GLY A 161 2.48 -9.34 -3.68
C GLY A 161 2.30 -10.59 -2.82
N VAL A 162 1.48 -10.51 -1.79
CA VAL A 162 1.15 -11.64 -0.91
C VAL A 162 -0.35 -11.83 -0.92
N ASP A 163 -0.80 -13.01 -1.30
CA ASP A 163 -2.18 -13.45 -1.15
C ASP A 163 -2.34 -14.09 0.23
N ALA A 164 -2.81 -13.33 1.21
CA ALA A 164 -3.04 -13.79 2.58
C ALA A 164 -4.53 -14.06 2.84
N THR A 165 -5.24 -14.51 1.80
CA THR A 165 -6.67 -14.84 1.89
C THR A 165 -6.90 -16.33 2.13
N ILE A 166 -7.98 -16.67 2.83
CA ILE A 166 -8.36 -18.06 3.12
C ILE A 166 -8.64 -18.80 1.79
N PRO A 167 -8.20 -20.05 1.63
CA PRO A 167 -8.64 -20.91 0.53
C PRO A 167 -10.14 -21.15 0.58
N LEU A 168 -10.84 -21.05 -0.55
CA LEU A 168 -12.29 -21.24 -0.62
C LEU A 168 -12.69 -22.64 -0.17
N GLY A 169 -13.75 -22.71 0.64
CA GLY A 169 -14.27 -23.95 1.21
C GLY A 169 -13.56 -24.42 2.48
N PHE A 170 -12.54 -23.68 2.95
CA PHE A 170 -11.85 -23.94 4.21
C PHE A 170 -12.15 -22.88 5.28
N GLU A 171 -13.12 -22.00 5.07
CA GLU A 171 -13.40 -20.85 5.94
C GLU A 171 -13.58 -21.24 7.42
N ASP A 172 -14.23 -22.38 7.68
CA ASP A 172 -14.48 -22.89 9.02
C ASP A 172 -13.19 -23.25 9.79
N GLU A 173 -12.11 -23.64 9.09
CA GLU A 173 -10.81 -23.97 9.70
C GLU A 173 -10.03 -22.72 10.13
N PHE A 174 -10.39 -21.54 9.62
CA PHE A 174 -9.69 -20.28 9.86
C PHE A 174 -10.47 -19.33 10.77
N ILE A 175 -11.58 -19.78 11.36
CA ILE A 175 -12.36 -18.99 12.33
C ILE A 175 -11.48 -18.66 13.54
N ARG A 176 -11.35 -17.36 13.83
CA ARG A 176 -10.64 -16.87 15.01
C ARG A 176 -11.49 -17.09 16.25
N ALA A 177 -10.91 -17.71 17.28
CA ALA A 177 -11.57 -17.84 18.56
C ALA A 177 -11.77 -16.45 19.20
N ASP A 178 -12.98 -16.17 19.67
CA ASP A 178 -13.31 -15.00 20.47
C ASP A 178 -14.01 -15.43 21.76
N TRP A 179 -13.76 -14.70 22.84
CA TRP A 179 -14.40 -14.89 24.14
C TRP A 179 -15.93 -14.80 24.08
N GLN A 180 -16.49 -14.07 23.11
CA GLN A 180 -17.93 -14.00 22.90
C GLN A 180 -18.49 -15.24 22.16
N ASN A 181 -17.68 -15.91 21.34
CA ASN A 181 -18.08 -17.11 20.60
C ASN A 181 -17.92 -18.41 21.41
N ASN A 182 -17.21 -18.37 22.54
CA ASN A 182 -16.93 -19.54 23.39
C ASN A 182 -17.98 -19.80 24.50
N LYS A 183 -19.24 -19.36 24.34
CA LYS A 183 -20.28 -19.46 25.40
C LYS A 183 -21.38 -20.50 25.17
N GLU A 184 -21.24 -21.40 24.20
CA GLU A 184 -22.19 -22.50 24.01
C GLU A 184 -21.48 -23.86 23.93
N GLU A 185 -20.88 -24.28 25.05
CA GLU A 185 -20.67 -25.70 25.38
C GLU A 185 -20.96 -25.95 26.87
#